data_AF-A0A382I2X1-F1
#
_entry.id   AF-A0A382I2X1-F1
#
_cell.length_a   1.000
_cell.length_b   1.000
_cell.length_c   1.000
_cell.angle_alpha   90.00
_cell.angle_beta   90.00
_cell.angle_gamma   90.00
#
_symmetry.space_group_name_H-M   'P 1'
#
loop_
_entity.id
_entity.type
_entity.pdbx_description
1 polymer ?
#
loop_
_entity_poly.entity_id
_entity_poly.type
_entity_poly.pdbx_seq_one_letter_code
_entity_poly.pdbx_strand_id
1 'polypeptide(L)'
;MSDTSNLCGALEFSENISKVGTQPIIGTQINFKFEDTIGLLPLFALNENGYKKIINLSSKSYLENKALSEPHLNIDELYKDIDGLSLFSGTCHGFFGKLFDKGRFDEITKIYEKLSSIFFDRFYLEIQRHGDQNEVYFEKYNLDQSSKLEIP
;
A
#
# COMPACT_ATOMS: atom_id res chain seq x y z
N MET A 1 -9.91 9.43 -1.54
CA MET A 1 -8.74 10.22 -1.08
C MET A 1 -7.68 9.25 -0.59
N SER A 2 -6.39 9.51 -0.88
CA SER A 2 -5.26 8.68 -0.42
C SER A 2 -4.12 9.59 0.00
N ASP A 3 -4.15 10.05 1.26
CA ASP A 3 -3.14 10.96 1.80
C ASP A 3 -1.91 10.19 2.30
N THR A 4 -0.74 10.83 2.26
CA THR A 4 0.51 10.22 2.74
C THR A 4 0.58 10.25 4.27
N SER A 5 0.65 9.06 4.86
CA SER A 5 0.87 8.79 6.29
C SER A 5 -0.18 9.37 7.24
N ASN A 6 -1.32 9.85 6.75
CA ASN A 6 -2.39 10.38 7.60
C ASN A 6 -3.78 10.22 6.98
N LEU A 7 -4.80 10.55 7.76
CA LEU A 7 -6.22 10.57 7.39
C LEU A 7 -6.89 11.88 7.83
N CYS A 8 -6.11 12.96 8.01
CA CYS A 8 -6.61 14.19 8.64
C CYS A 8 -7.77 14.83 7.86
N GLY A 9 -7.86 14.61 6.54
CA GLY A 9 -8.97 15.09 5.71
C GLY A 9 -10.12 14.08 5.49
N ALA A 10 -10.05 12.87 6.04
CA ALA A 10 -10.96 11.77 5.67
C ALA A 10 -12.43 12.07 5.96
N LEU A 11 -12.72 12.67 7.12
CA LEU A 11 -14.09 13.01 7.52
C LEU A 11 -14.66 14.13 6.64
N GLU A 12 -13.92 15.23 6.49
CA GLU A 12 -14.34 16.37 5.69
C GLU A 12 -14.53 16.00 4.21
N PHE A 13 -13.62 15.20 3.65
CA PHE A 13 -13.76 14.65 2.29
C PHE A 13 -15.03 13.82 2.16
N SER A 14 -15.26 12.89 3.08
CA SER A 14 -16.42 11.98 3.03
C SER A 14 -17.74 12.75 3.10
N GLU A 15 -17.85 13.73 4.01
CA GLU A 15 -19.06 14.53 4.15
C GLU A 15 -19.35 15.40 2.92
N ASN A 16 -18.33 16.01 2.33
CA ASN A 16 -18.51 16.91 1.18
C ASN A 16 -18.85 16.14 -0.11
N ILE A 17 -18.19 15.00 -0.33
CA ILE A 17 -18.39 14.18 -1.54
C ILE A 17 -19.71 13.42 -1.49
N SER A 18 -20.12 12.93 -0.31
CA SER A 18 -21.41 12.27 -0.16
C SER A 18 -22.60 13.22 -0.42
N LYS A 19 -22.48 14.49 -0.06
CA LYS A 19 -23.51 15.53 -0.32
C LYS A 19 -23.79 15.75 -1.80
N VAL A 20 -22.84 15.43 -2.68
CA VAL A 20 -23.00 15.54 -4.14
C VAL A 20 -23.31 14.19 -4.81
N GLY A 21 -23.71 13.17 -4.03
CA GLY A 21 -24.14 11.87 -4.54
C GLY A 21 -23.00 10.98 -5.06
N THR A 22 -21.74 11.30 -4.73
CA THR A 22 -20.57 10.49 -5.09
C THR A 22 -20.15 9.65 -3.89
N GLN A 23 -19.82 8.37 -4.11
CA GLN A 23 -19.35 7.50 -3.04
C GLN A 23 -17.87 7.79 -2.70
N PRO A 24 -17.54 8.19 -1.46
CA PRO A 24 -16.17 8.40 -1.05
C PRO A 24 -15.45 7.05 -0.83
N ILE A 25 -14.28 6.89 -1.44
CA ILE A 25 -13.34 5.80 -1.12
C ILE A 25 -12.23 6.39 -0.24
N ILE A 26 -12.09 5.84 0.97
CA ILE A 26 -11.09 6.27 1.94
C ILE A 26 -9.88 5.35 1.82
N GLY A 27 -8.72 5.95 1.56
CA GLY A 27 -7.43 5.27 1.60
C GLY A 27 -6.36 6.17 2.21
N THR A 28 -5.18 5.61 2.36
CA THR A 28 -3.97 6.29 2.82
C THR A 28 -2.75 5.57 2.26
N GLN A 29 -1.59 6.18 2.36
CA GLN A 29 -0.33 5.50 2.13
C GLN A 29 0.45 5.39 3.44
N ILE A 30 0.87 4.18 3.82
CA ILE A 30 1.68 3.95 5.02
C ILE A 30 3.05 3.44 4.59
N ASN A 31 4.09 3.91 5.28
CA ASN A 31 5.45 3.40 5.11
C ASN A 31 5.55 2.00 5.73
N PHE A 32 6.03 1.03 4.95
CA PHE A 32 6.38 -0.30 5.42
C PHE A 32 7.88 -0.53 5.28
N LYS A 33 8.41 -1.36 6.15
CA LYS A 33 9.82 -1.72 6.23
C LYS A 33 10.01 -3.21 6.03
N PHE A 34 10.99 -3.54 5.18
CA PHE A 34 11.54 -4.87 5.04
C PHE A 34 13.07 -4.74 4.96
N GLU A 35 13.76 -5.41 5.88
CA GLU A 35 15.21 -5.29 6.07
C GLU A 35 15.66 -3.81 6.16
N ASP A 36 16.44 -3.35 5.18
CA ASP A 36 17.03 -2.01 5.06
C ASP A 36 16.20 -1.07 4.18
N THR A 37 15.00 -1.47 3.75
CA THR A 37 14.17 -0.72 2.80
C THR A 37 12.88 -0.25 3.45
N ILE A 38 12.60 1.04 3.35
CA ILE A 38 11.36 1.68 3.80
C ILE A 38 10.69 2.33 2.59
N GLY A 39 9.40 2.11 2.40
CA GLY A 39 8.63 2.81 1.37
C GLY A 39 7.12 2.71 1.57
N LEU A 40 6.41 3.57 0.85
CA LEU A 40 4.97 3.71 0.95
C LEU A 40 4.24 2.56 0.24
N LEU A 41 3.15 2.09 0.85
CA LEU A 41 2.14 1.25 0.23
C LEU A 41 0.75 1.89 0.37
N PRO A 42 -0.02 2.00 -0.72
CA PRO A 42 -1.41 2.44 -0.66
C PRO A 42 -2.32 1.37 -0.07
N LEU A 43 -3.17 1.80 0.88
CA LEU A 43 -4.17 0.99 1.56
C LEU A 43 -5.53 1.66 1.41
N PHE A 44 -6.57 0.86 1.17
CA PHE A 44 -7.94 1.33 1.01
C PHE A 44 -8.89 0.58 1.94
N ALA A 45 -9.82 1.32 2.55
CA ALA A 45 -10.87 0.75 3.38
C ALA A 45 -12.05 0.33 2.49
N LEU A 46 -12.38 -0.95 2.50
CA LEU A 46 -13.53 -1.52 1.80
C LEU A 46 -14.82 -1.44 2.64
N ASN A 47 -14.67 -1.35 3.95
CA ASN A 47 -15.76 -1.24 4.91
C ASN A 47 -15.30 -0.51 6.18
N GLU A 48 -16.21 -0.38 7.16
CA GLU A 48 -15.93 0.29 8.43
C GLU A 48 -14.79 -0.37 9.24
N ASN A 49 -14.70 -1.71 9.22
CA ASN A 49 -13.62 -2.44 9.89
C ASN A 49 -12.27 -2.12 9.25
N GLY A 50 -12.22 -2.09 7.91
CA GLY A 50 -11.05 -1.66 7.15
C GLY A 50 -10.62 -0.24 7.53
N TYR A 51 -11.58 0.69 7.62
CA TYR A 51 -11.27 2.07 8.02
C TYR A 51 -10.66 2.16 9.42
N LYS A 52 -11.25 1.47 10.41
CA LYS A 52 -10.69 1.37 11.78
C LYS A 52 -9.30 0.77 11.76
N LYS A 53 -9.06 -0.20 10.87
CA LYS A 53 -7.76 -0.85 10.70
C LYS A 53 -6.71 0.10 10.15
N ILE A 54 -7.03 0.89 9.12
CA ILE A 54 -6.13 1.91 8.58
C ILE A 54 -5.74 2.90 9.68
N ILE A 55 -6.71 3.39 10.46
CA ILE A 55 -6.42 4.31 11.58
C ILE A 55 -5.45 3.67 12.57
N ASN A 56 -5.67 2.40 12.93
CA ASN A 56 -4.80 1.67 13.86
C ASN A 56 -3.39 1.55 13.29
N LEU A 57 -3.24 1.09 12.04
CA LEU A 57 -1.94 0.95 11.38
C LEU A 57 -1.19 2.28 11.30
N SER A 58 -1.88 3.36 10.90
CA SER A 58 -1.31 4.70 10.85
C SER A 58 -0.81 5.12 12.23
N SER A 59 -1.66 5.06 13.26
CA SER A 59 -1.29 5.39 14.64
C SER A 59 -0.09 4.57 15.13
N LYS A 60 -0.13 3.25 14.91
CA LYS A 60 0.96 2.33 15.27
C LYS A 60 2.28 2.68 14.61
N SER A 61 2.26 3.11 13.34
CA SER A 61 3.47 3.53 12.62
C SER A 61 4.15 4.75 13.26
N TYR A 62 3.39 5.63 13.91
CA TYR A 62 3.97 6.79 14.61
C TYR A 62 4.45 6.43 16.02
N LEU A 63 3.74 5.54 16.72
CA LEU A 63 4.03 5.21 18.12
C LEU A 63 5.23 4.27 18.31
N GLU A 64 5.46 3.35 17.37
CA GLU A 64 6.48 2.31 17.53
C GLU A 64 7.87 2.71 17.00
N ASN A 65 8.02 3.92 16.46
CA ASN A 65 9.26 4.39 15.87
C ASN A 65 9.97 5.46 16.70
N LYS A 66 11.30 5.47 16.59
CA LYS A 66 12.14 6.51 17.18
C LYS A 66 11.92 7.82 16.40
N ALA A 67 11.97 8.95 17.10
CA ALA A 67 11.66 10.28 16.56
C ALA A 67 12.47 10.72 15.32
N LEU A 68 13.60 10.06 15.01
CA LEU A 68 14.50 10.42 13.91
C LEU A 68 14.30 9.58 12.63
N SER A 69 13.51 8.51 12.69
CA SER A 69 13.18 7.69 11.50
C SER A 69 11.79 8.04 10.98
N GLU A 70 11.59 7.95 9.67
CA GLU A 70 10.25 8.05 9.10
C GLU A 70 9.30 7.04 9.78
N PRO A 71 8.07 7.43 10.17
CA PRO A 71 7.07 6.53 10.72
C PRO A 71 6.86 5.35 9.77
N HIS A 72 6.98 4.11 10.26
CA HIS A 72 6.82 2.91 9.45
C HIS A 72 6.30 1.72 10.25
N LEU A 73 5.79 0.72 9.56
CA LEU A 73 5.50 -0.59 10.14
C LEU A 73 6.43 -1.64 9.54
N ASN A 74 6.65 -2.74 10.23
CA ASN A 74 7.22 -3.91 9.56
C ASN A 74 6.19 -4.46 8.55
N ILE A 75 6.63 -4.91 7.37
CA ILE A 75 5.77 -5.57 6.38
C ILE A 75 4.98 -6.74 6.99
N ASP A 76 5.50 -7.37 8.04
CA ASP A 76 4.82 -8.43 8.79
C ASP A 76 3.47 -8.02 9.39
N GLU A 77 3.22 -6.72 9.58
CA GLU A 77 1.90 -6.22 9.99
C GLU A 77 0.81 -6.47 8.94
N LEU A 78 1.17 -6.55 7.65
CA LEU A 78 0.25 -6.87 6.57
C LEU A 78 -0.08 -8.37 6.48
N TYR A 79 0.60 -9.22 7.25
CA TYR A 79 0.33 -10.65 7.29
C TYR A 79 -0.59 -11.07 8.44
N LYS A 80 -1.11 -10.10 9.20
CA LYS A 80 -2.01 -10.32 10.33
C LYS A 80 -3.46 -10.19 9.86
N ASP A 81 -4.39 -10.06 10.81
CA ASP A 81 -5.78 -9.72 10.50
C ASP A 81 -5.82 -8.43 9.66
N ILE A 82 -6.36 -8.50 8.45
CA ILE A 82 -6.43 -7.44 7.43
C ILE A 82 -7.84 -7.40 6.79
N ASP A 83 -8.84 -7.86 7.54
CA ASP A 83 -10.23 -7.80 7.07
C ASP A 83 -10.65 -6.37 6.70
N GLY A 84 -11.43 -6.25 5.63
CA GLY A 84 -11.93 -4.98 5.12
C GLY A 84 -10.89 -4.06 4.48
N LEU A 85 -9.63 -4.48 4.29
CA LEU A 85 -8.60 -3.71 3.60
C LEU A 85 -8.37 -4.16 2.15
N SER A 86 -8.01 -3.24 1.28
CA SER A 86 -7.37 -3.52 0.01
C SER A 86 -5.99 -2.88 -0.03
N LEU A 87 -5.05 -3.54 -0.70
CA LEU A 87 -3.65 -3.16 -0.78
C LEU A 87 -3.24 -3.05 -2.26
N PHE A 88 -2.47 -2.02 -2.57
CA PHE A 88 -1.89 -1.84 -3.90
C PHE A 88 -0.36 -1.94 -3.78
N SER A 89 0.32 -2.43 -4.81
CA SER A 89 1.79 -2.52 -4.82
C SER A 89 2.48 -1.15 -4.80
N GLY A 90 1.75 -0.08 -5.08
CA GLY A 90 2.30 1.27 -5.08
C GLY A 90 3.19 1.56 -6.28
N THR A 91 3.85 2.71 -6.20
CA THR A 91 4.57 3.32 -7.31
C THR A 91 6.00 2.79 -7.46
N CYS A 92 6.68 3.16 -8.55
CA CYS A 92 8.11 2.91 -8.73
C CYS A 92 9.00 3.59 -7.67
N HIS A 93 8.48 4.57 -6.93
CA HIS A 93 9.15 5.20 -5.78
C HIS A 93 8.64 4.69 -4.42
N GLY A 94 7.62 3.81 -4.44
CA GLY A 94 7.04 3.18 -3.27
C GLY A 94 7.89 2.03 -2.72
N PHE A 95 7.30 1.24 -1.82
CA PHE A 95 7.98 0.13 -1.17
C PHE A 95 8.57 -0.88 -2.16
N PHE A 96 7.74 -1.42 -3.08
CA PHE A 96 8.20 -2.42 -4.04
C PHE A 96 9.10 -1.82 -5.12
N GLY A 97 8.85 -0.58 -5.54
CA GLY A 97 9.74 0.13 -6.47
C GLY A 97 11.15 0.30 -5.91
N LYS A 98 11.29 0.67 -4.62
CA LYS A 98 12.59 0.76 -3.94
C LYS A 98 13.30 -0.60 -3.81
N LEU A 99 12.56 -1.69 -3.58
CA LEU A 99 13.13 -3.04 -3.59
C LEU A 99 13.59 -3.44 -5.00
N PHE A 100 12.80 -3.06 -6.02
CA PHE A 100 13.09 -3.33 -7.42
C PHE A 100 14.39 -2.62 -7.86
N ASP A 101 14.55 -1.35 -7.51
CA ASP A 101 15.77 -0.58 -7.77
C ASP A 101 17.02 -1.18 -7.10
N LYS A 102 16.84 -1.89 -5.98
CA LYS A 102 17.89 -2.64 -5.28
C LYS A 102 18.15 -4.04 -5.86
N GLY A 103 17.41 -4.47 -6.88
CA GLY A 103 17.54 -5.78 -7.51
C GLY A 103 17.01 -6.96 -6.67
N ARG A 104 16.15 -6.70 -5.67
CA ARG A 104 15.61 -7.70 -4.74
C ARG A 104 14.38 -8.43 -5.28
N PHE A 105 14.49 -8.99 -6.49
CA PHE A 105 13.36 -9.56 -7.22
C PHE A 105 12.76 -10.81 -6.56
N ASP A 106 13.62 -11.67 -6.00
CA ASP A 106 13.19 -12.89 -5.31
C ASP A 106 12.38 -12.56 -4.05
N GLU A 107 12.79 -11.54 -3.31
CA GLU A 107 12.08 -11.06 -2.13
C GLU A 107 10.74 -10.42 -2.50
N ILE A 108 10.70 -9.61 -3.56
CA ILE A 108 9.44 -9.03 -4.05
C ILE A 108 8.45 -10.15 -4.42
N THR A 109 8.90 -11.15 -5.18
CA THR A 109 8.06 -12.28 -5.60
C THR A 109 7.48 -13.01 -4.38
N LYS A 110 8.31 -13.33 -3.38
CA LYS A 110 7.85 -13.99 -2.14
C LYS A 110 6.85 -13.13 -1.34
N ILE A 111 7.07 -11.82 -1.30
CA ILE A 111 6.15 -10.90 -0.62
C ILE A 111 4.83 -10.83 -1.39
N TYR A 112 4.85 -10.76 -2.72
CA TYR A 112 3.64 -10.77 -3.55
C TYR A 112 2.83 -12.05 -3.39
N GLU A 113 3.47 -13.22 -3.42
CA GLU A 113 2.81 -14.51 -3.16
C GLU A 113 2.13 -14.52 -1.79
N LYS A 114 2.84 -14.05 -0.76
CA LYS A 114 2.32 -14.02 0.61
C LYS A 114 1.16 -13.04 0.74
N LEU A 115 1.29 -11.84 0.19
CA LEU A 115 0.21 -10.84 0.20
C LEU A 115 -1.01 -11.32 -0.58
N SER A 116 -0.82 -11.90 -1.77
CA SER A 116 -1.89 -12.49 -2.57
C SER A 116 -2.65 -13.58 -1.79
N SER A 117 -1.94 -14.46 -1.08
CA SER A 117 -2.57 -15.49 -0.25
C SER A 117 -3.40 -14.97 0.93
N ILE A 118 -3.14 -13.74 1.39
CA ILE A 118 -3.75 -13.14 2.58
C ILE A 118 -4.87 -12.16 2.20
N PHE A 119 -4.61 -11.31 1.22
CA PHE A 119 -5.56 -10.33 0.69
C PHE A 119 -6.53 -10.94 -0.33
N PHE A 120 -6.19 -12.10 -0.92
CA PHE A 120 -6.94 -12.74 -2.00
C PHE A 120 -7.16 -11.77 -3.17
N ASP A 121 -8.41 -11.51 -3.53
CA ASP A 121 -8.85 -10.61 -4.60
C ASP A 121 -8.75 -9.11 -4.25
N ARG A 122 -8.11 -8.78 -3.12
CA ARG A 122 -7.98 -7.40 -2.62
C ARG A 122 -6.55 -6.85 -2.68
N PHE A 123 -5.61 -7.59 -3.24
CA PHE A 123 -4.26 -7.12 -3.53
C PHE A 123 -4.11 -6.88 -5.04
N TYR A 124 -3.62 -5.69 -5.40
CA TYR A 124 -3.52 -5.25 -6.78
C TYR A 124 -2.09 -4.83 -7.11
N LEU A 125 -1.59 -5.20 -8.28
CA LEU A 125 -0.36 -4.66 -8.83
C LEU A 125 -0.65 -3.33 -9.52
N GLU A 126 -0.22 -2.24 -8.91
CA GLU A 126 -0.44 -0.89 -9.40
C GLU A 126 0.47 -0.59 -10.60
N ILE A 127 -0.14 -0.11 -11.68
CA ILE A 127 0.55 0.33 -12.90
C ILE A 127 0.33 1.84 -13.07
N GLN A 128 1.43 2.55 -13.30
CA GLN A 128 1.47 3.98 -13.52
C GLN A 128 2.23 4.27 -14.82
N ARG A 129 1.87 5.36 -15.53
CA ARG A 129 2.47 5.75 -16.82
C ARG A 129 2.62 7.26 -16.96
N HIS A 130 3.41 7.86 -16.07
CA HIS A 130 3.71 9.28 -16.05
C HIS A 130 4.93 9.65 -16.91
N GLY A 131 5.76 8.66 -17.26
CA GLY A 131 7.03 8.85 -17.97
C GLY A 131 8.22 9.00 -17.03
N ASP A 132 8.09 8.59 -15.77
CA ASP A 132 9.14 8.68 -14.77
C ASP A 132 10.27 7.69 -15.05
N GLN A 133 11.46 8.02 -14.55
CA GLN A 133 12.59 7.11 -14.63
C GLN A 133 12.26 5.80 -13.89
N ASN A 134 12.60 4.66 -14.50
CA ASN A 134 12.33 3.31 -14.03
C ASN A 134 10.87 2.82 -14.08
N GLU A 135 9.89 3.68 -14.32
CA GLU A 135 8.47 3.32 -14.36
C GLU A 135 8.17 2.23 -15.41
N VAL A 136 8.72 2.35 -16.61
CA VAL A 136 8.55 1.37 -17.70
C VAL A 136 9.14 -0.01 -17.35
N TYR A 137 10.25 -0.04 -16.61
CA TYR A 137 10.87 -1.32 -16.22
C TYR A 137 10.11 -1.98 -15.07
N PHE A 138 9.66 -1.17 -14.11
CA PHE A 138 8.84 -1.64 -13.00
C PHE A 138 7.46 -2.13 -13.47
N GLU A 139 6.82 -1.41 -14.41
CA GLU A 139 5.58 -1.85 -15.07
C GLU A 139 5.76 -3.22 -15.73
N LYS A 140 6.80 -3.39 -16.56
CA LYS A 140 7.07 -4.67 -17.23
C LYS A 140 7.25 -5.82 -16.24
N TYR A 141 7.95 -5.56 -15.15
CA TYR A 141 8.11 -6.53 -14.06
C TYR A 141 6.77 -6.86 -13.40
N ASN A 142 5.97 -5.87 -13.04
CA ASN A 142 4.66 -6.08 -12.41
C ASN A 142 3.70 -6.84 -13.34
N LEU A 143 3.70 -6.59 -14.64
CA LEU A 143 2.87 -7.34 -15.60
C LEU A 143 3.28 -8.81 -15.70
N ASP A 144 4.57 -9.10 -15.66
CA ASP A 144 5.09 -10.47 -15.60
C ASP A 144 4.69 -11.16 -14.29
N GLN A 145 4.80 -10.47 -13.15
CA GLN A 145 4.37 -10.99 -11.86
C GLN A 145 2.85 -11.22 -11.79
N SER A 146 2.05 -10.28 -12.30
CA SER A 146 0.59 -10.41 -12.41
C SER A 146 0.22 -11.68 -13.18
N SER A 147 0.88 -11.92 -14.31
CA SER A 147 0.62 -13.10 -15.15
C SER A 147 1.03 -14.41 -14.47
N LYS A 148 2.12 -14.41 -13.68
CA LYS A 148 2.64 -15.61 -12.98
C LYS A 148 1.86 -15.95 -11.72
N LEU A 149 1.47 -14.94 -10.96
CA LEU A 149 0.86 -15.08 -9.64
C LEU A 149 -0.66 -14.89 -9.67
N GLU A 150 -1.23 -14.63 -10.85
CA GLU A 150 -2.64 -14.35 -11.08
C GLU A 150 -3.18 -13.20 -10.20
N ILE A 151 -2.33 -12.18 -9.98
CA ILE A 151 -2.67 -10.99 -9.20
C ILE A 151 -3.25 -9.93 -10.16
N PRO A 152 -4.42 -9.36 -9.88
CA PRO A 152 -5.00 -8.29 -10.69
C PRO A 152 -4.14 -7.03 -10.80
#